data_AF-A0A9E3YJ91-F1
#
_entry.id   AF-A0A9E3YJ91-F1
#
_cell.length_a   1.000
_cell.length_b   1.000
_cell.length_c   1.000
_cell.angle_alpha   90.00
_cell.angle_beta   90.00
_cell.angle_gamma   90.00
#
_symmetry.space_group_name_H-M   'P 1'
#
loop_
_entity.id
_entity.type
_entity.pdbx_description
1 polymer ?
#
loop_
_entity_poly.entity_id
_entity_poly.type
_entity_poly.pdbx_seq_one_letter_code
_entity_poly.pdbx_strand_id
1 'polypeptide(L)'
;MTASFLRIARMLDRATLALCMAAGGVLVLMVLVNVVLRYGFGAGSIKMQDLASYAFAVFLILSVPVCHARGGHVRVEVVSERLPATYLPRADAVAWLLFLAPVFALIVWAGWGDVLFAWSIREGSTTPGGLGGLFLVKTALPVAAALMVVQGLAAVLRAGRA
;
A
#
# COMPACT_ATOMS: atom_id res chain seq x y z
N MET A 1 -15.66 -22.64 3.62
CA MET A 1 -14.37 -21.99 3.98
C MET A 1 -13.99 -20.84 3.04
N THR A 2 -14.02 -21.02 1.72
CA THR A 2 -13.62 -19.97 0.76
C THR A 2 -14.53 -18.73 0.72
N ALA A 3 -15.82 -18.84 1.04
CA ALA A 3 -16.71 -17.67 1.15
C ALA A 3 -16.33 -16.74 2.31
N SER A 4 -15.91 -17.31 3.44
CA SER A 4 -15.41 -16.57 4.61
C SER A 4 -14.11 -15.84 4.28
N PHE A 5 -13.18 -16.49 3.57
CA PHE A 5 -11.94 -15.87 3.11
C PHE A 5 -12.18 -14.67 2.19
N LEU A 6 -13.07 -14.80 1.19
CA LEU A 6 -13.43 -13.69 0.31
C LEU A 6 -14.14 -12.54 1.03
N ARG A 7 -14.83 -12.81 2.15
CA ARG A 7 -15.39 -11.76 3.00
C ARG A 7 -14.30 -11.01 3.75
N ILE A 8 -13.31 -11.72 4.29
CA ILE A 8 -12.15 -11.12 4.98
C ILE A 8 -11.33 -10.26 4.00
N ALA A 9 -11.01 -10.78 2.82
CA ALA A 9 -10.25 -10.04 1.80
C ALA A 9 -10.95 -8.72 1.41
N ARG A 10 -12.28 -8.73 1.27
CA ARG A 10 -13.08 -7.51 1.01
C ARG A 10 -13.17 -6.57 2.20
N MET A 11 -13.08 -7.07 3.42
CA MET A 11 -13.02 -6.24 4.62
C MET A 11 -11.67 -5.53 4.71
N LEU A 12 -10.59 -6.28 4.45
CA LEU A 12 -9.23 -5.74 4.39
C LEU A 12 -9.10 -4.68 3.30
N ASP A 13 -9.58 -4.93 2.08
CA ASP A 13 -9.57 -3.92 1.00
C ASP A 13 -10.31 -2.63 1.40
N ARG A 14 -11.49 -2.73 2.02
CA ARG A 14 -12.23 -1.56 2.50
C ARG A 14 -11.50 -0.81 3.61
N ALA A 15 -10.89 -1.52 4.55
CA ALA A 15 -10.09 -0.92 5.61
C ALA A 15 -8.86 -0.20 5.03
N THR A 16 -8.15 -0.85 4.10
CA THR A 16 -6.99 -0.26 3.40
C THR A 16 -7.39 0.96 2.59
N LEU A 17 -8.53 0.93 1.90
CA LEU A 17 -9.06 2.09 1.18
C LEU A 17 -9.36 3.25 2.14
N ALA A 18 -10.04 2.98 3.25
CA ALA A 18 -10.35 4.01 4.23
C ALA A 18 -9.07 4.64 4.81
N LEU A 19 -8.07 3.81 5.13
CA LEU A 19 -6.77 4.27 5.61
C LEU A 19 -6.02 5.10 4.55
N CYS A 20 -6.08 4.68 3.29
CA CYS A 20 -5.50 5.41 2.15
C CYS A 20 -6.19 6.77 1.99
N MET A 21 -7.52 6.83 1.99
CA MET A 21 -8.26 8.10 1.91
C MET A 21 -7.97 9.01 3.10
N ALA A 22 -7.86 8.45 4.31
CA ALA A 22 -7.49 9.21 5.50
C ALA A 22 -6.07 9.78 5.38
N ALA A 23 -5.09 8.97 4.95
CA ALA A 23 -3.72 9.41 4.72
C ALA A 23 -3.64 10.50 3.65
N GLY A 24 -4.36 10.35 2.53
CA GLY A 24 -4.46 11.37 1.49
C GLY A 24 -5.11 12.67 1.99
N GLY A 25 -6.16 12.56 2.80
CA GLY A 25 -6.81 13.72 3.44
C GLY A 25 -5.87 14.45 4.41
N VAL A 26 -5.14 13.71 5.25
CA VAL A 26 -4.13 14.28 6.16
C VAL A 26 -3.01 14.95 5.37
N LEU A 27 -2.52 14.34 4.30
CA LEU A 27 -1.51 14.92 3.42
C LEU A 27 -1.98 16.28 2.88
N VAL A 28 -3.15 16.32 2.24
CA VAL A 28 -3.69 17.54 1.63
C VAL A 28 -3.88 18.63 2.70
N LEU A 29 -4.45 18.27 3.84
CA LEU A 29 -4.67 19.21 4.95
C LEU A 29 -3.34 19.77 5.48
N MET A 30 -2.35 18.91 5.73
CA MET A 30 -1.06 19.34 6.28
C MET A 30 -0.29 20.22 5.29
N VAL A 31 -0.30 19.88 4.00
CA VAL A 31 0.33 20.71 2.95
C VAL A 31 -0.38 22.07 2.87
N LEU A 32 -1.70 22.10 2.82
CA LEU A 32 -2.47 23.35 2.76
C LEU A 32 -2.17 24.25 3.97
N VAL A 33 -2.25 23.69 5.17
CA VAL A 33 -1.96 24.40 6.42
C VAL A 33 -0.52 24.94 6.41
N ASN A 34 0.46 24.13 6.01
CA ASN A 34 1.86 24.54 5.95
C ASN A 34 2.07 25.69 4.94
N VAL A 35 1.47 25.63 3.76
CA VAL A 35 1.51 26.70 2.76
C VAL A 35 0.89 27.99 3.33
N VAL A 36 -0.29 27.91 3.96
CA VAL A 36 -0.96 29.08 4.55
C VAL A 36 -0.13 29.69 5.68
N LEU A 37 0.42 28.89 6.60
CA LEU A 37 1.30 29.37 7.66
C LEU A 37 2.56 30.03 7.10
N ARG A 38 3.19 29.40 6.11
CA ARG A 38 4.46 29.87 5.56
C ARG A 38 4.32 31.17 4.78
N TYR A 39 3.31 31.27 3.93
CA TYR A 39 3.12 32.44 3.07
C TYR A 39 2.21 33.51 3.69
N GLY A 40 1.24 33.12 4.51
CA GLY A 40 0.32 34.05 5.17
C GLY A 40 0.83 34.62 6.49
N PHE A 41 1.56 33.82 7.28
CA PHE A 41 2.01 34.19 8.63
C PHE A 41 3.54 34.20 8.79
N GLY A 42 4.29 33.87 7.75
CA GLY A 42 5.76 33.80 7.79
C GLY A 42 6.31 32.72 8.74
N ALA A 43 5.48 31.79 9.20
CA ALA A 43 5.84 30.75 10.16
C ALA A 43 5.80 29.36 9.51
N GLY A 44 6.70 28.46 9.92
CA GLY A 44 6.75 27.08 9.41
C GLY A 44 6.94 26.07 10.53
N SER A 45 6.44 24.85 10.35
CA SER A 45 6.60 23.76 11.30
C SER A 45 7.19 22.53 10.62
N ILE A 46 8.40 22.15 11.03
CA ILE A 46 9.10 20.96 10.53
C ILE A 46 8.26 19.70 10.80
N LYS A 47 7.62 19.62 11.97
CA LYS A 47 6.75 18.49 12.34
C LYS A 47 5.54 18.33 11.41
N MET A 48 4.97 19.43 10.92
CA MET A 48 3.87 19.37 9.95
C MET A 48 4.35 18.88 8.58
N GLN A 49 5.56 19.30 8.18
CA GLN A 49 6.17 18.86 6.94
C GLN A 49 6.54 17.37 6.97
N ASP A 50 7.06 16.89 8.10
CA ASP A 50 7.30 15.46 8.34
C ASP A 50 6.00 14.66 8.33
N LEU A 51 4.95 15.15 9.00
CA LEU A 51 3.65 14.48 9.01
C LEU A 51 3.03 14.38 7.60
N ALA A 52 3.13 15.45 6.80
CA ALA A 52 2.73 15.42 5.40
C ALA A 52 3.52 14.36 4.62
N SER A 53 4.84 14.32 4.80
CA SER A 53 5.71 13.33 4.14
C SER A 53 5.38 11.90 4.56
N TYR A 54 5.07 11.67 5.84
CA TYR A 54 4.67 10.37 6.37
C TYR A 54 3.31 9.94 5.80
N ALA A 55 2.34 10.85 5.78
CA ALA A 55 1.02 10.61 5.21
C ALA A 55 1.11 10.30 3.70
N PHE A 56 1.97 11.01 2.96
CA PHE A 56 2.24 10.74 1.55
C PHE A 56 2.82 9.35 1.31
N ALA A 57 3.83 8.96 2.09
CA ALA A 57 4.44 7.64 1.99
C ALA A 57 3.40 6.52 2.25
N VAL A 58 2.62 6.65 3.33
CA VAL A 58 1.54 5.69 3.65
C VAL A 58 0.48 5.65 2.56
N PHE A 59 0.06 6.81 2.05
CA PHE A 59 -0.92 6.91 0.96
C PHE A 59 -0.44 6.17 -0.29
N LEU A 60 0.78 6.46 -0.76
CA LEU A 60 1.34 5.81 -1.94
C LEU A 60 1.47 4.29 -1.74
N ILE A 61 2.05 3.88 -0.62
CA ILE A 61 2.30 2.45 -0.35
C ILE A 61 0.99 1.67 -0.23
N LEU A 62 -0.04 2.22 0.42
CA LEU A 62 -1.33 1.55 0.54
C LEU A 62 -2.22 1.66 -0.70
N SER A 63 -1.98 2.64 -1.59
CA SER A 63 -2.69 2.72 -2.87
C SER A 63 -2.41 1.53 -3.78
N VAL A 64 -1.23 0.92 -3.65
CA VAL A 64 -0.78 -0.24 -4.42
C VAL A 64 -1.78 -1.41 -4.28
N PRO A 65 -2.04 -1.98 -3.08
CA PRO A 65 -3.04 -3.06 -2.92
C PRO A 65 -4.45 -2.60 -3.31
N VAL A 66 -4.85 -1.38 -2.95
CA VAL A 66 -6.16 -0.82 -3.35
C VAL A 66 -6.35 -0.85 -4.87
N CYS A 67 -5.30 -0.54 -5.64
CA CYS A 67 -5.31 -0.59 -7.10
C CYS A 67 -5.42 -2.03 -7.62
N HIS A 68 -4.69 -2.98 -7.02
CA HIS A 68 -4.76 -4.39 -7.42
C HIS A 68 -6.12 -5.02 -7.15
N ALA A 69 -6.76 -4.72 -6.01
CA ALA A 69 -8.11 -5.17 -5.71
C ALA A 69 -9.16 -4.73 -6.75
N ARG A 70 -8.88 -3.62 -7.47
CA ARG A 70 -9.69 -3.06 -8.57
C ARG A 70 -9.21 -3.49 -9.95
N GLY A 71 -8.17 -4.32 -10.05
CA GLY A 71 -7.62 -4.83 -11.30
C GLY A 71 -6.68 -3.87 -12.05
N GLY A 72 -6.21 -2.79 -11.41
CA GLY A 72 -5.44 -1.73 -12.08
C GLY A 72 -3.92 -1.77 -11.92
N HIS A 73 -3.36 -2.79 -11.25
CA HIS A 73 -1.91 -2.80 -10.95
C HIS A 73 -1.09 -3.75 -11.83
N VAL A 74 -1.42 -5.05 -11.84
CA VAL A 74 -0.68 -6.04 -12.64
C VAL A 74 -1.70 -6.93 -13.33
N ARG A 75 -1.93 -6.63 -14.60
CA ARG A 75 -2.49 -7.53 -15.60
C ARG A 75 -1.49 -7.60 -16.73
N VAL A 76 -1.31 -8.78 -17.31
CA VAL A 76 -0.45 -8.92 -18.49
C VAL A 76 -1.27 -8.48 -19.70
N GLU A 77 -1.56 -7.19 -19.81
CA GLU A 77 -2.52 -6.62 -20.78
C GLU A 77 -2.24 -7.08 -22.21
N VAL A 78 -0.97 -7.13 -22.62
CA VAL A 78 -0.54 -7.61 -23.95
C VAL A 78 -0.93 -9.07 -24.22
N VAL A 79 -0.91 -9.92 -23.19
CA VAL A 79 -1.31 -11.33 -23.28
C VAL A 79 -2.82 -11.44 -23.11
N SER A 80 -3.40 -10.68 -22.18
CA SER A 80 -4.83 -10.66 -21.88
C SER A 80 -5.66 -10.23 -23.10
N GLU A 81 -5.22 -9.27 -23.90
CA GLU A 81 -5.94 -8.81 -25.09
C GLU A 81 -6.01 -9.87 -26.20
N ARG A 82 -5.05 -10.81 -26.22
CA ARG A 82 -4.94 -11.84 -27.27
C ARG A 82 -5.53 -13.19 -26.88
N LEU A 83 -5.87 -13.38 -25.59
CA LEU A 83 -6.37 -14.65 -25.10
C LEU A 83 -7.91 -14.73 -25.15
N PRO A 84 -8.49 -15.90 -25.48
CA PRO A 84 -9.91 -16.12 -25.32
C PRO A 84 -10.33 -15.98 -23.85
N ALA A 85 -11.55 -15.48 -23.62
CA ALA A 85 -12.11 -15.26 -22.28
C ALA A 85 -12.02 -16.48 -21.35
N THR A 86 -12.03 -17.69 -21.91
CA THR A 86 -11.90 -18.96 -21.19
C THR A 86 -10.52 -19.17 -20.53
N TYR A 87 -9.45 -18.63 -21.12
CA TYR A 87 -8.08 -18.82 -20.64
C TYR A 87 -7.56 -17.64 -19.80
N LEU A 88 -8.20 -16.48 -19.91
CA LEU A 88 -7.86 -15.26 -19.17
C LEU A 88 -7.71 -15.47 -17.65
N PRO A 89 -8.65 -16.17 -16.96
CA PRO A 89 -8.56 -16.37 -15.52
C PRO A 89 -7.37 -17.23 -15.11
N ARG A 90 -6.97 -18.18 -15.98
CA ARG A 90 -5.80 -19.05 -15.75
C ARG A 90 -4.50 -18.29 -15.99
N ALA A 91 -4.44 -17.47 -17.04
CA ALA A 91 -3.28 -16.62 -17.32
C ALA A 91 -3.05 -15.60 -16.21
N ASP A 92 -4.11 -14.93 -15.74
CA ASP A 92 -4.04 -13.98 -14.62
C ASP A 92 -3.55 -14.68 -13.32
N ALA A 93 -4.01 -15.91 -13.06
CA ALA A 93 -3.55 -16.68 -11.89
C ALA A 93 -2.08 -17.10 -11.97
N VAL A 94 -1.61 -17.52 -13.14
CA VAL A 94 -0.20 -17.86 -13.38
C VAL A 94 0.67 -16.61 -13.26
N ALA A 95 0.25 -15.49 -13.83
CA ALA A 95 0.98 -14.23 -13.72
C ALA A 95 1.09 -13.75 -12.27
N TRP A 96 -0.02 -13.85 -11.52
CA TRP A 96 -0.02 -13.56 -10.09
C TRP A 96 0.96 -14.46 -9.32
N LEU A 97 0.93 -15.77 -9.56
CA LEU A 97 1.75 -16.74 -8.84
C LEU A 97 3.24 -16.63 -9.16
N LEU A 98 3.61 -16.40 -10.43
CA LEU A 98 5.01 -16.39 -10.89
C LEU A 98 5.69 -15.03 -10.79
N PHE A 99 4.93 -13.93 -10.84
CA PHE A 99 5.51 -12.58 -10.83
C PHE A 99 5.11 -11.81 -9.58
N LEU A 100 3.80 -11.68 -9.30
CA LEU A 100 3.34 -10.83 -8.21
C LEU A 100 3.74 -11.41 -6.84
N ALA A 101 3.35 -12.65 -6.56
CA ALA A 101 3.58 -13.30 -5.28
C ALA A 101 5.08 -13.34 -4.87
N PRO A 102 6.02 -13.77 -5.72
CA PRO A 102 7.43 -13.83 -5.34
C PRO A 102 8.04 -12.43 -5.15
N VAL A 103 7.67 -11.44 -5.98
CA VAL A 103 8.18 -10.07 -5.82
C VAL A 103 7.73 -9.47 -4.49
N PHE A 104 6.46 -9.57 -4.14
CA PHE A 104 5.98 -9.03 -2.86
C PHE A 104 6.46 -9.85 -1.65
N ALA A 105 6.63 -11.16 -1.78
CA ALA A 105 7.27 -11.97 -0.75
C ALA A 105 8.73 -11.55 -0.53
N LEU A 106 9.46 -11.28 -1.61
CA LEU A 106 10.84 -10.79 -1.55
C LEU A 106 10.93 -9.40 -0.91
N ILE A 107 10.00 -8.49 -1.22
CA ILE A 107 9.92 -7.16 -0.58
C ILE A 107 9.73 -7.30 0.94
N VAL A 108 8.82 -8.18 1.38
CA VAL A 108 8.64 -8.45 2.81
C VAL A 108 9.93 -8.99 3.42
N TRP A 109 10.53 -10.01 2.80
CA TRP A 109 11.72 -10.66 3.32
C TRP A 109 12.92 -9.71 3.42
N ALA A 110 13.19 -8.94 2.35
CA ALA A 110 14.29 -7.99 2.29
C ALA A 110 14.07 -6.79 3.25
N GLY A 111 12.84 -6.27 3.33
CA GLY A 111 12.53 -5.12 4.18
C GLY A 111 12.32 -5.46 5.66
N TRP A 112 12.20 -6.74 6.03
CA TRP A 112 11.86 -7.14 7.40
C TRP A 112 12.93 -6.71 8.41
N GLY A 113 14.20 -6.89 8.08
CA GLY A 113 15.33 -6.50 8.94
C GLY A 113 15.33 -5.00 9.23
N ASP A 114 15.15 -4.18 8.19
CA ASP A 114 15.09 -2.72 8.31
C ASP A 114 13.93 -2.26 9.17
N VAL A 115 12.76 -2.91 9.04
CA VAL A 115 11.59 -2.60 9.85
C VAL A 115 11.86 -2.95 11.32
N LEU A 116 12.37 -4.15 11.61
CA LEU A 116 12.69 -4.54 13.00
C LEU A 116 13.70 -3.58 13.65
N PHE A 117 14.73 -3.17 12.90
CA PHE A 117 15.70 -2.21 13.36
C PHE A 117 15.06 -0.84 13.63
N ALA A 118 14.21 -0.35 12.72
CA ALA A 118 13.49 0.91 12.92
C ALA A 118 12.64 0.91 14.20
N TRP A 119 11.99 -0.22 14.51
CA TRP A 119 11.21 -0.37 15.75
C TRP A 119 12.07 -0.43 17.01
N SER A 120 13.24 -1.08 16.95
CA SER A 120 14.10 -1.21 18.13
C SER A 120 14.64 0.14 18.60
N ILE A 121 14.94 1.04 17.66
CA ILE A 121 15.42 2.40 17.95
C ILE A 121 14.30 3.44 18.03
N ARG A 122 13.04 3.05 17.79
CA ARG A 122 11.88 3.97 17.62
C ARG A 122 12.22 5.14 16.68
N GLU A 123 12.65 4.80 15.47
CA GLU A 123 13.20 5.74 14.50
C GLU A 123 12.29 6.95 14.27
N GLY A 124 12.88 8.15 14.29
CA GLY A 124 12.22 9.41 14.00
C GLY A 124 12.74 10.06 12.73
N SER A 125 12.22 11.24 12.42
CA SER A 125 12.70 12.08 11.32
C SER A 125 14.19 12.37 11.43
N THR A 126 14.87 12.37 10.29
CA THR A 126 16.28 12.75 10.16
C THR A 126 16.49 14.26 10.27
N THR A 127 15.40 15.03 10.24
CA THR A 127 15.45 16.50 10.33
C THR A 127 15.58 16.95 11.80
N PRO A 128 16.46 17.91 12.12
CA PRO A 128 16.55 18.48 13.47
C PRO A 128 15.20 19.04 13.94
N GLY A 129 14.72 18.59 15.12
CA GLY A 129 13.40 18.96 15.65
C GLY A 129 12.21 18.29 14.95
N GLY A 130 12.47 17.30 14.10
CA GLY A 130 11.46 16.58 13.34
C GLY A 130 10.56 15.66 14.15
N LEU A 131 9.56 15.09 13.49
CA LEU A 131 8.56 14.23 14.11
C LEU A 131 9.12 12.81 14.33
N GLY A 132 8.80 12.20 15.48
CA GLY A 132 9.07 10.77 15.69
C GLY A 132 8.10 9.87 14.92
N GLY A 133 8.31 8.56 14.94
CA GLY A 133 7.34 7.59 14.40
C GLY A 133 7.60 7.16 12.95
N LEU A 134 8.78 7.44 12.40
CA LEU A 134 9.18 6.97 11.05
C LEU A 134 9.11 5.44 10.93
N PHE A 135 9.36 4.72 12.03
CA PHE A 135 9.23 3.26 12.09
C PHE A 135 7.81 2.77 11.72
N LEU A 136 6.75 3.52 12.06
CA LEU A 136 5.37 3.19 11.66
C LEU A 136 5.20 3.31 10.15
N VAL A 137 5.77 4.36 9.54
CA VAL A 137 5.72 4.55 8.10
C VAL A 137 6.45 3.42 7.37
N LYS A 138 7.63 3.00 7.87
CA LYS A 138 8.37 1.86 7.32
C LYS A 138 7.58 0.55 7.38
N THR A 139 6.71 0.34 8.38
CA THR A 139 5.84 -0.85 8.42
C THR A 139 4.77 -0.88 7.34
N ALA A 140 4.40 0.27 6.76
CA ALA A 140 3.39 0.30 5.71
C ALA A 140 3.80 -0.57 4.51
N LEU A 141 5.11 -0.67 4.23
CA LEU A 141 5.64 -1.42 3.09
C LEU A 141 5.41 -2.94 3.19
N PRO A 142 5.88 -3.65 4.25
CA PRO A 142 5.59 -5.08 4.39
C PRO A 142 4.08 -5.34 4.57
N VAL A 143 3.33 -4.43 5.19
CA VAL A 143 1.87 -4.56 5.32
C VAL A 143 1.20 -4.50 3.95
N ALA A 144 1.55 -3.54 3.09
CA ALA A 144 1.02 -3.45 1.74
C ALA A 144 1.39 -4.67 0.88
N ALA A 145 2.62 -5.18 1.02
CA ALA A 145 3.08 -6.37 0.35
C ALA A 145 2.32 -7.64 0.80
N ALA A 146 2.06 -7.79 2.11
CA ALA A 146 1.22 -8.87 2.62
C ALA A 146 -0.22 -8.76 2.11
N LEU A 147 -0.79 -7.55 2.10
CA LEU A 147 -2.13 -7.29 1.56
C LEU A 147 -2.22 -7.66 0.07
N MET A 148 -1.16 -7.42 -0.70
CA MET A 148 -1.09 -7.83 -2.11
C MET A 148 -1.24 -9.33 -2.31
N VAL A 149 -0.52 -10.12 -1.51
CA VAL A 149 -0.61 -11.58 -1.58
C VAL A 149 -2.02 -12.04 -1.22
N VAL A 150 -2.63 -11.47 -0.17
CA VAL A 150 -3.99 -11.82 0.24
C VAL A 150 -5.03 -11.46 -0.83
N GLN A 151 -4.94 -10.26 -1.40
CA GLN A 151 -5.88 -9.79 -2.40
C GLN A 151 -5.77 -10.53 -3.72
N GLY A 152 -4.55 -10.84 -4.16
CA GLY A 152 -4.36 -11.60 -5.38
C GLY A 152 -4.76 -13.07 -5.22
N LEU A 153 -4.54 -13.69 -4.05
CA LEU A 153 -5.11 -15.01 -3.76
C LEU A 153 -6.65 -14.97 -3.81
N ALA A 154 -7.26 -13.91 -3.29
CA ALA A 154 -8.71 -13.70 -3.39
C ALA A 154 -9.20 -13.45 -4.82
N ALA A 155 -8.36 -12.94 -5.72
CA ALA A 155 -8.65 -12.80 -7.14
C ALA A 155 -8.63 -14.17 -7.85
N VAL A 156 -7.58 -14.97 -7.63
CA VAL A 156 -7.45 -16.34 -8.18
C VAL A 156 -8.60 -17.24 -7.73
N LEU A 157 -8.98 -17.19 -6.45
CA LEU A 157 -10.08 -17.97 -5.89
C LEU A 157 -11.47 -17.53 -6.40
N ARG A 158 -11.61 -16.30 -6.92
CA ARG A 158 -12.83 -15.84 -7.60
C ARG A 158 -12.86 -16.30 -9.05
N ALA A 159 -11.72 -16.22 -9.73
CA ALA A 159 -11.53 -16.68 -11.10
C ALA A 159 -11.86 -18.18 -11.26
N GLY A 160 -11.44 -19.03 -10.33
CA GLY A 160 -11.74 -20.48 -10.38
C GLY A 160 -13.20 -20.86 -10.11
N ARG A 161 -14.10 -19.90 -9.90
CA ARG A 161 -15.54 -20.12 -9.67
C ARG A 161 -16.43 -19.67 -10.83
N ALA A 162 -15.89 -18.88 -11.74
CA ALA A 162 -16.56 -18.41 -12.94
C ALA A 162 -16.39 -19.44 -14.06
#